data_AF-A0AAV9P8Z0-F1
#
_entry.id   AF-A0AAV9P8Z0-F1
#
_cell.length_a   1.000
_cell.length_b   1.000
_cell.length_c   1.000
_cell.angle_alpha   90.00
_cell.angle_beta   90.00
_cell.angle_gamma   90.00
#
_symmetry.space_group_name_H-M   'P 1'
#
loop_
_entity.id
_entity.type
_entity.pdbx_description
1 polymer ?
#
loop_
_entity_poly.entity_id
_entity_poly.type
_entity_poly.pdbx_seq_one_letter_code
_entity_poly.pdbx_strand_id
1 'polypeptide(L)'
;MPPSDQPESLLFTRLPTELRLAMYKAALDLETNEAFNLFRTCQSINNEAQEVIYERTANFTSQADFFAWVERSSSKNLAYVKSLRLTLTDVDLAPLMDPRAFREPSRRVAVSTLCQNELQQLQNSFGPLPNLSSLTVTPPRRQQPAFSGAVFRPFLASLPLLCPRLKNLELADSEEVIKSIPALSTLTNVTLSRPMPKPSLEAIDERRKSSGRVAAVDLSVLVGMIHEGRRAASAPAHSMTAARYA
;
A
#
# COMPACT_ATOMS: atom_id res chain seq x y z
N MET A 1 -36.46 38.97 -10.76
CA MET A 1 -35.92 38.07 -9.72
C MET A 1 -35.01 37.08 -10.41
N PRO A 2 -33.68 37.10 -10.17
CA PRO A 2 -32.80 36.07 -10.71
C PRO A 2 -32.96 34.76 -9.92
N PRO A 3 -32.88 33.60 -10.56
CA PRO A 3 -32.99 32.30 -9.89
C PRO A 3 -31.77 32.09 -8.98
N SER A 4 -32.03 31.91 -7.69
CA SER A 4 -31.05 31.69 -6.61
C SER A 4 -30.67 30.20 -6.48
N ASP A 5 -30.43 29.52 -7.60
CA ASP A 5 -29.98 28.11 -7.62
C ASP A 5 -28.49 28.05 -7.99
N GLN A 6 -27.64 28.68 -7.19
CA GLN A 6 -26.20 28.39 -7.24
C GLN A 6 -25.95 27.19 -6.31
N PRO A 7 -25.50 26.03 -6.82
CA PRO A 7 -25.24 24.87 -5.98
C PRO A 7 -24.12 25.21 -4.98
N GLU A 8 -24.41 25.09 -3.68
CA GLU A 8 -23.49 25.38 -2.56
C GLU A 8 -22.15 24.62 -2.65
N SER A 9 -22.08 23.55 -3.47
CA SER A 9 -20.87 22.79 -3.76
C SER A 9 -19.73 23.62 -4.40
N LEU A 10 -19.99 24.85 -4.87
CA LEU A 10 -18.97 25.74 -5.43
C LEU A 10 -18.16 26.53 -4.39
N LEU A 11 -18.59 26.59 -3.13
CA LEU A 11 -17.92 27.41 -2.11
C LEU A 11 -16.54 26.86 -1.74
N PHE A 12 -16.42 25.54 -1.64
CA PHE A 12 -15.16 24.90 -1.28
C PHE A 12 -14.08 25.11 -2.36
N THR A 13 -14.45 24.98 -3.65
CA THR A 13 -13.52 25.18 -4.78
C THR A 13 -13.08 26.63 -4.98
N ARG A 14 -13.77 27.60 -4.36
CA ARG A 14 -13.37 29.02 -4.38
C ARG A 14 -12.28 29.35 -3.36
N LEU A 15 -12.00 28.44 -2.43
CA LEU A 15 -10.89 28.62 -1.50
C LEU A 15 -9.55 28.55 -2.25
N PRO A 16 -8.57 29.39 -1.88
CA PRO A 16 -7.19 29.25 -2.33
C PRO A 16 -6.69 27.80 -2.18
N THR A 17 -5.91 27.35 -3.17
CA THR A 17 -5.40 25.98 -3.22
C THR A 17 -4.63 25.60 -1.95
N GLU A 18 -3.90 26.55 -1.38
CA GLU A 18 -3.12 26.36 -0.15
C GLU A 18 -4.02 25.99 1.03
N LEU A 19 -5.17 26.66 1.16
CA LEU A 19 -6.15 26.36 2.21
C LEU A 19 -6.83 25.01 1.96
N ARG A 20 -7.18 24.69 0.71
CA ARG A 20 -7.77 23.39 0.38
C ARG A 20 -6.81 22.24 0.70
N LEU A 21 -5.54 22.36 0.33
CA LEU A 21 -4.51 21.39 0.67
C LEU A 21 -4.30 21.25 2.18
N ALA A 22 -4.32 22.36 2.93
CA ALA A 22 -4.24 22.33 4.39
C ALA A 22 -5.45 21.60 5.01
N MET A 23 -6.66 21.84 4.48
CA MET A 23 -7.88 21.14 4.91
C MET A 23 -7.82 19.65 4.58
N TYR A 24 -7.31 19.25 3.41
CA TYR A 24 -7.13 17.84 3.07
C TYR A 24 -6.15 17.15 4.02
N LYS A 25 -5.02 17.79 4.32
CA LYS A 25 -4.04 17.28 5.30
C LYS A 25 -4.69 17.11 6.68
N ALA A 26 -5.34 18.15 7.18
CA ALA A 26 -6.03 18.12 8.46
C ALA A 26 -7.11 17.02 8.51
N ALA A 27 -7.90 16.87 7.44
CA ALA A 27 -8.91 15.81 7.35
C ALA A 27 -8.28 14.41 7.37
N LEU A 28 -7.18 14.22 6.63
CA LEU A 28 -6.46 12.95 6.58
C LEU A 28 -5.78 12.60 7.93
N ASP A 29 -5.38 13.60 8.70
CA ASP A 29 -4.78 13.43 10.04
C ASP A 29 -5.82 13.08 11.12
N LEU A 30 -7.11 13.41 10.91
CA LEU A 30 -8.17 13.05 11.83
C LEU A 30 -8.52 11.55 11.81
N GLU A 31 -8.15 10.84 10.73
CA GLU A 31 -8.31 9.39 10.58
C GLU A 31 -9.76 8.87 10.81
N THR A 32 -10.75 9.75 10.67
CA THR A 32 -12.17 9.40 10.82
C THR A 32 -12.78 8.96 9.49
N ASN A 33 -13.74 8.04 9.55
CA ASN A 33 -14.52 7.65 8.35
C ASN A 33 -15.23 8.84 7.69
N GLU A 34 -15.60 9.85 8.48
CA GLU A 34 -16.24 11.08 7.99
C GLU A 34 -15.29 11.92 7.13
N ALA A 35 -14.00 11.99 7.48
CA ALA A 35 -13.01 12.68 6.68
C ALA A 35 -12.89 12.06 5.28
N PHE A 36 -13.08 10.74 5.16
CA PHE A 36 -13.05 10.07 3.86
C PHE A 36 -14.30 10.29 3.02
N ASN A 37 -15.44 10.59 3.65
CA ASN A 37 -16.65 10.93 2.90
C ASN A 37 -16.45 12.21 2.08
N LEU A 38 -15.64 13.17 2.56
CA LEU A 38 -15.29 14.38 1.79
C LEU A 38 -14.65 14.04 0.43
N PHE A 39 -13.77 13.04 0.38
CA PHE A 39 -13.12 12.63 -0.87
C PHE A 39 -14.04 11.81 -1.77
N ARG A 40 -15.16 11.31 -1.26
CA ARG A 40 -16.15 10.54 -2.05
C ARG A 40 -17.22 11.42 -2.68
N THR A 41 -17.53 12.57 -2.08
CA THR A 41 -18.65 13.42 -2.52
C THR A 41 -18.38 14.20 -3.81
N CYS A 42 -17.12 14.59 -4.07
CA CYS A 42 -16.78 15.41 -5.23
C CYS A 42 -15.52 14.91 -5.96
N GLN A 43 -15.67 14.60 -7.25
CA GLN A 43 -14.56 14.13 -8.08
C GLN A 43 -13.42 15.15 -8.21
N SER A 44 -13.75 16.45 -8.26
CA SER A 44 -12.73 17.51 -8.35
C SER A 44 -11.89 17.56 -7.07
N ILE A 45 -12.54 17.52 -5.90
CA ILE A 45 -11.88 17.44 -4.60
C ILE A 45 -11.02 16.17 -4.51
N ASN A 46 -11.57 15.02 -4.91
CA ASN A 46 -10.84 13.77 -4.90
C ASN A 46 -9.58 13.82 -5.76
N ASN A 47 -9.69 14.34 -6.98
CA ASN A 47 -8.58 14.45 -7.93
C ASN A 47 -7.47 15.37 -7.41
N GLU A 48 -7.84 16.49 -6.79
CA GLU A 48 -6.88 17.42 -6.20
C GLU A 48 -6.22 16.83 -4.95
N ALA A 49 -6.98 16.12 -4.12
CA ALA A 49 -6.47 15.50 -2.90
C ALA A 49 -5.56 14.28 -3.17
N GLN A 50 -5.58 13.68 -4.37
CA GLN A 50 -4.77 12.48 -4.68
C GLN A 50 -3.29 12.69 -4.36
N GLU A 51 -2.73 13.87 -4.69
CA GLU A 51 -1.33 14.17 -4.39
C GLU A 51 -1.07 14.10 -2.89
N VAL A 52 -1.88 14.78 -2.08
CA VAL A 52 -1.77 14.79 -0.61
C VAL A 52 -1.94 13.40 -0.02
N ILE A 53 -2.87 12.60 -0.57
CA ILE A 53 -3.13 11.24 -0.13
C ILE A 53 -1.89 10.37 -0.36
N TYR A 54 -1.35 10.36 -1.58
CA TYR A 54 -0.23 9.48 -1.95
C TYR A 54 1.13 9.97 -1.42
N GLU A 55 1.25 11.23 -1.00
CA GLU A 55 2.44 11.72 -0.29
C GLU A 55 2.58 11.12 1.13
N ARG A 56 1.49 10.57 1.71
CA ARG A 56 1.56 9.89 3.01
C ARG A 56 2.38 8.60 2.92
N THR A 57 2.81 8.12 4.07
CA THR A 57 3.53 6.83 4.14
C THR A 57 2.56 5.70 3.84
N ALA A 58 2.79 4.98 2.74
CA ALA A 58 2.00 3.82 2.38
C ALA A 58 2.43 2.62 3.22
N ASN A 59 1.50 1.99 3.94
CA ASN A 59 1.82 0.83 4.77
C ASN A 59 1.20 -0.42 4.12
N PHE A 60 1.91 -1.53 4.18
CA PHE A 60 1.42 -2.80 3.65
C PHE A 60 1.79 -3.91 4.61
N THR A 61 0.78 -4.65 5.04
CA THR A 61 0.92 -5.83 5.91
C THR A 61 1.38 -7.07 5.17
N SER A 62 1.28 -7.07 3.84
CA SER A 62 1.74 -8.15 2.97
C SER A 62 2.17 -7.65 1.59
N GLN A 63 2.90 -8.49 0.86
CA GLN A 63 3.24 -8.25 -0.55
C GLN A 63 1.99 -8.24 -1.44
N ALA A 64 1.02 -9.12 -1.17
CA ALA A 64 -0.23 -9.19 -1.92
C ALA A 64 -1.01 -7.87 -1.85
N ASP A 65 -1.09 -7.25 -0.65
CA ASP A 65 -1.75 -5.95 -0.47
C ASP A 65 -1.05 -4.86 -1.29
N PHE A 66 0.29 -4.87 -1.27
CA PHE A 66 1.11 -3.95 -2.04
C PHE A 66 0.90 -4.13 -3.54
N PHE A 67 0.94 -5.36 -4.06
CA PHE A 67 0.74 -5.65 -5.48
C PHE A 67 -0.64 -5.21 -5.95
N ALA A 68 -1.69 -5.57 -5.20
CA ALA A 68 -3.06 -5.19 -5.53
C ALA A 68 -3.24 -3.66 -5.50
N TRP A 69 -2.56 -2.96 -4.58
CA TRP A 69 -2.60 -1.51 -4.53
C TRP A 69 -1.89 -0.87 -5.73
N VAL A 70 -0.71 -1.36 -6.12
CA VAL A 70 -0.01 -0.87 -7.32
C VAL A 70 -0.86 -1.06 -8.57
N GLU A 71 -1.47 -2.24 -8.74
CA GLU A 71 -2.32 -2.55 -9.91
C GLU A 71 -3.55 -1.64 -10.00
N ARG A 72 -4.17 -1.31 -8.86
CA ARG A 72 -5.35 -0.44 -8.81
C ARG A 72 -5.02 1.05 -8.96
N SER A 73 -3.79 1.44 -8.65
CA SER A 73 -3.37 2.85 -8.62
C SER A 73 -2.95 3.33 -10.01
N SER A 74 -3.26 4.59 -10.33
CA SER A 74 -2.73 5.19 -11.55
C SER A 74 -1.24 5.50 -11.41
N SER A 75 -0.48 5.37 -12.50
CA SER A 75 0.96 5.70 -12.52
C SER A 75 1.25 7.14 -12.08
N LYS A 76 0.34 8.08 -12.42
CA LYS A 76 0.43 9.48 -11.96
C LYS A 76 0.38 9.58 -10.43
N ASN A 77 -0.52 8.83 -9.79
CA ASN A 77 -0.64 8.86 -8.34
C ASN A 77 0.56 8.21 -7.64
N LEU A 78 1.04 7.08 -8.19
CA LEU A 78 2.21 6.37 -7.69
C LEU A 78 3.49 7.21 -7.71
N ALA A 79 3.58 8.19 -8.63
CA ALA A 79 4.67 9.15 -8.66
C ALA A 79 4.73 10.07 -7.42
N TYR A 80 3.65 10.25 -6.65
CA TYR A 80 3.68 11.07 -5.44
C TYR A 80 4.19 10.31 -4.20
N VAL A 81 4.35 9.00 -4.30
CA VAL A 81 4.73 8.13 -3.18
C VAL A 81 6.19 8.34 -2.83
N LYS A 82 6.43 8.91 -1.66
CA LYS A 82 7.78 9.22 -1.14
C LYS A 82 8.25 8.25 -0.06
N SER A 83 7.31 7.65 0.67
CA SER A 83 7.56 6.80 1.83
C SER A 83 6.68 5.55 1.80
N LEU A 84 7.28 4.38 2.03
CA LEU A 84 6.57 3.11 2.00
C LEU A 84 7.07 2.20 3.13
N ARG A 85 6.16 1.48 3.81
CA ARG A 85 6.46 0.39 4.74
C ARG A 85 5.87 -0.90 4.18
N LEU A 86 6.71 -1.89 3.97
CA LEU A 86 6.30 -3.19 3.44
C LEU A 86 6.68 -4.30 4.43
N THR A 87 5.68 -5.08 4.82
CA THR A 87 5.90 -6.36 5.50
C THR A 87 5.89 -7.46 4.45
N LEU A 88 7.02 -8.15 4.33
CA LEU A 88 7.13 -9.30 3.45
C LEU A 88 6.49 -10.52 4.12
N THR A 89 5.79 -11.30 3.31
CA THR A 89 5.15 -12.56 3.71
C THR A 89 5.92 -13.71 3.12
N ASP A 90 5.80 -14.90 3.71
CA ASP A 90 6.42 -16.08 3.12
C ASP A 90 5.80 -16.37 1.74
N VAL A 91 6.60 -16.93 0.81
CA VAL A 91 6.12 -17.41 -0.49
C VAL A 91 5.07 -18.48 -0.24
N ASP A 92 3.92 -18.37 -0.92
CA ASP A 92 2.92 -19.43 -0.87
C ASP A 92 3.46 -20.70 -1.52
N LEU A 93 3.68 -21.73 -0.70
CA LEU A 93 4.13 -23.05 -1.14
C LEU A 93 2.95 -23.99 -1.41
N ALA A 94 1.70 -23.57 -1.23
CA ALA A 94 0.52 -24.37 -1.54
C ALA A 94 0.53 -24.95 -2.97
N PRO A 95 1.01 -24.23 -4.02
CA PRO A 95 1.14 -24.80 -5.36
C PRO A 95 2.03 -26.04 -5.43
N LEU A 96 2.99 -26.19 -4.51
CA LEU A 96 3.88 -27.36 -4.42
C LEU A 96 3.26 -28.53 -3.65
N MET A 97 2.09 -28.32 -3.05
CA MET A 97 1.32 -29.32 -2.32
C MET A 97 0.18 -29.89 -3.16
N ASP A 98 -0.06 -29.38 -4.38
CA ASP A 98 -1.05 -29.96 -5.29
C ASP A 98 -0.61 -31.38 -5.71
N PRO A 99 -1.39 -32.43 -5.39
CA PRO A 99 -1.15 -33.82 -5.80
C PRO A 99 -0.86 -33.98 -7.29
N ARG A 100 -1.40 -33.09 -8.13
CA ARG A 100 -1.21 -33.10 -9.59
C ARG A 100 0.21 -32.71 -9.99
N ALA A 101 0.87 -31.87 -9.20
CA ALA A 101 2.25 -31.42 -9.43
C ALA A 101 3.30 -32.51 -9.08
N PHE A 102 2.93 -33.55 -8.31
CA PHE A 102 3.86 -34.61 -7.89
C PHE A 102 4.24 -35.59 -9.01
N ARG A 103 3.60 -35.50 -10.19
CA ARG A 103 3.97 -36.35 -11.33
C ARG A 103 5.22 -35.86 -12.06
N GLU A 104 5.72 -34.67 -11.75
CA GLU A 104 6.94 -34.14 -12.33
C GLU A 104 8.15 -34.30 -11.40
N PRO A 105 9.30 -34.84 -11.88
CA PRO A 105 10.51 -35.05 -11.08
C PRO A 105 11.19 -33.78 -10.51
N SER A 106 10.65 -32.58 -10.74
CA SER A 106 11.39 -31.32 -10.67
C SER A 106 10.96 -30.41 -9.50
N ARG A 107 10.65 -30.96 -8.33
CA ARG A 107 10.15 -30.18 -7.18
C ARG A 107 11.08 -29.06 -6.70
N ARG A 108 12.40 -29.25 -6.80
CA ARG A 108 13.39 -28.19 -6.48
C ARG A 108 13.37 -27.05 -7.50
N VAL A 109 13.16 -27.36 -8.78
CA VAL A 109 12.99 -26.36 -9.84
C VAL A 109 11.74 -25.55 -9.52
N ALA A 110 10.64 -26.20 -9.11
CA ALA A 110 9.40 -25.53 -8.77
C ALA A 110 9.54 -24.51 -7.60
N VAL A 111 10.25 -24.84 -6.51
CA VAL A 111 10.50 -23.88 -5.41
C VAL A 111 11.32 -22.68 -5.89
N SER A 112 12.40 -22.92 -6.64
CA SER A 112 13.26 -21.85 -7.15
C SER A 112 12.48 -20.92 -8.08
N THR A 113 11.64 -21.47 -8.95
CA THR A 113 10.80 -20.70 -9.87
C THR A 113 9.76 -19.88 -9.11
N LEU A 114 9.13 -20.41 -8.06
CA LEU A 114 8.21 -19.62 -7.23
C LEU A 114 8.91 -18.44 -6.55
N CYS A 115 10.08 -18.66 -5.94
CA CYS A 115 10.87 -17.58 -5.34
C CYS A 115 11.29 -16.53 -6.38
N GLN A 116 11.68 -16.97 -7.59
CA GLN A 116 12.07 -16.06 -8.67
C GLN A 116 10.88 -15.25 -9.19
N ASN A 117 9.70 -15.87 -9.34
CA ASN A 117 8.48 -15.19 -9.74
C ASN A 117 8.07 -14.14 -8.69
N GLU A 118 8.10 -14.49 -7.41
CA GLU A 118 7.81 -13.57 -6.31
C GLU A 118 8.79 -12.38 -6.31
N LEU A 119 10.09 -12.65 -6.46
CA LEU A 119 11.12 -11.63 -6.57
C LEU A 119 10.86 -10.71 -7.77
N GLN A 120 10.59 -11.27 -8.94
CA GLN A 120 10.33 -10.50 -10.15
C GLN A 120 9.07 -9.64 -10.02
N GLN A 121 7.99 -10.18 -9.45
CA GLN A 121 6.77 -9.43 -9.19
C GLN A 121 7.03 -8.27 -8.23
N LEU A 122 7.78 -8.51 -7.15
CA LEU A 122 8.19 -7.48 -6.22
C LEU A 122 9.01 -6.39 -6.91
N GLN A 123 10.01 -6.75 -7.71
CA GLN A 123 10.81 -5.80 -8.49
C GLN A 123 9.95 -4.97 -9.45
N ASN A 124 9.03 -5.60 -10.18
CA ASN A 124 8.14 -4.94 -11.11
C ASN A 124 7.20 -3.95 -10.41
N SER A 125 6.69 -4.29 -9.22
CA SER A 125 5.79 -3.41 -8.46
C SER A 125 6.48 -2.16 -7.88
N PHE A 126 7.81 -2.16 -7.74
CA PHE A 126 8.56 -0.96 -7.34
C PHE A 126 8.88 -0.04 -8.53
N GLY A 127 8.88 -0.54 -9.76
CA GLY A 127 9.15 0.26 -10.97
C GLY A 127 8.26 1.50 -11.11
N PRO A 128 6.94 1.42 -10.85
CA PRO A 128 6.04 2.58 -10.85
C PRO A 128 6.23 3.60 -9.72
N LEU A 129 7.21 3.44 -8.82
CA LEU A 129 7.45 4.32 -7.67
C LEU A 129 8.73 5.17 -7.84
N PRO A 130 8.80 6.05 -8.86
CA PRO A 130 10.06 6.71 -9.24
C PRO A 130 10.60 7.68 -8.18
N ASN A 131 9.74 8.13 -7.26
CA ASN A 131 10.06 9.13 -6.24
C ASN A 131 10.19 8.54 -4.83
N LEU A 132 10.21 7.21 -4.70
CA LEU A 132 10.37 6.57 -3.42
C LEU A 132 11.74 6.93 -2.82
N SER A 133 11.71 7.59 -1.67
CA SER A 133 12.89 8.12 -0.99
C SER A 133 13.12 7.49 0.38
N SER A 134 12.07 6.93 0.97
CA SER A 134 12.11 6.20 2.25
C SER A 134 11.38 4.87 2.13
N LEU A 135 12.04 3.78 2.52
CA LEU A 135 11.47 2.44 2.53
C LEU A 135 11.74 1.79 3.88
N THR A 136 10.70 1.27 4.52
CA THR A 136 10.84 0.34 5.65
C THR A 136 10.48 -1.06 5.16
N VAL A 137 11.37 -2.03 5.32
CA VAL A 137 11.10 -3.44 4.98
C VAL A 137 11.15 -4.28 6.25
N THR A 138 10.04 -4.98 6.50
CA THR A 138 9.95 -5.98 7.56
C THR A 138 10.03 -7.36 6.91
N PRO A 139 11.04 -8.20 7.23
CA PRO A 139 11.13 -9.55 6.69
C PRO A 139 9.96 -10.41 7.21
N PRO A 140 9.65 -11.55 6.56
CA PRO A 140 8.67 -12.47 7.10
C PRO A 140 9.11 -12.98 8.48
N ARG A 141 8.14 -13.28 9.34
CA ARG A 141 8.40 -13.66 10.72
C ARG A 141 9.13 -14.99 10.80
N ARG A 142 10.47 -14.97 10.91
CA ARG A 142 11.45 -15.95 11.47
C ARG A 142 11.20 -17.47 11.35
N GLN A 143 10.22 -17.96 10.60
CA GLN A 143 9.88 -19.38 10.58
C GLN A 143 10.49 -20.14 9.41
N GLN A 144 11.01 -19.46 8.38
CA GLN A 144 11.57 -20.15 7.21
C GLN A 144 12.88 -19.53 6.69
N PRO A 145 14.04 -20.22 6.86
CA PRO A 145 15.31 -19.75 6.31
C PRO A 145 15.35 -19.76 4.77
N ALA A 146 14.42 -20.45 4.11
CA ALA A 146 14.36 -20.55 2.65
C ALA A 146 13.97 -19.20 1.98
N PHE A 147 13.02 -18.46 2.56
CA PHE A 147 12.56 -17.18 2.00
C PHE A 147 13.60 -16.07 2.15
N SER A 148 14.20 -15.96 3.34
CA SER A 148 15.14 -14.88 3.66
C SER A 148 16.38 -14.90 2.77
N GLY A 149 16.82 -16.10 2.37
CA GLY A 149 17.93 -16.26 1.43
C GLY A 149 17.56 -15.98 -0.03
N ALA A 150 16.46 -16.56 -0.51
CA ALA A 150 16.16 -16.64 -1.95
C ALA A 150 15.40 -15.43 -2.51
N VAL A 151 14.60 -14.72 -1.70
CA VAL A 151 13.79 -13.58 -2.16
C VAL A 151 14.24 -12.29 -1.50
N PHE A 152 14.35 -12.30 -0.16
CA PHE A 152 14.60 -11.07 0.60
C PHE A 152 15.96 -10.43 0.29
N ARG A 153 17.06 -11.20 0.34
CA ARG A 153 18.40 -10.65 0.05
C ARG A 153 18.54 -10.17 -1.40
N PRO A 154 18.13 -10.94 -2.44
CA PRO A 154 18.15 -10.44 -3.81
C PRO A 154 17.28 -9.20 -4.02
N PHE A 155 16.12 -9.13 -3.37
CA PHE A 155 15.27 -7.94 -3.40
C PHE A 155 16.00 -6.72 -2.84
N LEU A 156 16.56 -6.83 -1.62
CA LEU A 156 17.34 -5.75 -1.00
C LEU A 156 18.52 -5.32 -1.87
N ALA A 157 19.23 -6.29 -2.47
CA ALA A 157 20.34 -6.01 -3.38
C ALA A 157 19.90 -5.24 -4.64
N SER A 158 18.66 -5.42 -5.09
CA SER A 158 18.10 -4.73 -6.26
C SER A 158 17.54 -3.32 -5.97
N LEU A 159 17.31 -2.96 -4.70
CA LEU A 159 16.69 -1.68 -4.33
C LEU A 159 17.40 -0.43 -4.89
N PRO A 160 18.75 -0.32 -4.88
CA PRO A 160 19.42 0.85 -5.45
C PRO A 160 19.15 1.04 -6.95
N LEU A 161 18.93 -0.06 -7.68
CA LEU A 161 18.61 -0.04 -9.10
C LEU A 161 17.14 0.31 -9.34
N LEU A 162 16.22 -0.28 -8.57
CA LEU A 162 14.78 -0.08 -8.72
C LEU A 162 14.33 1.32 -8.27
N CYS A 163 14.95 1.83 -7.21
CA CYS A 163 14.58 3.08 -6.57
C CYS A 163 15.80 4.00 -6.47
N PRO A 164 16.21 4.64 -7.58
CA PRO A 164 17.43 5.45 -7.61
C PRO A 164 17.36 6.70 -6.69
N ARG A 165 16.16 7.08 -6.24
CA ARG A 165 15.93 8.17 -5.29
C ARG A 165 15.85 7.71 -3.84
N LEU A 166 16.01 6.42 -3.57
CA LEU A 166 15.95 5.87 -2.22
C LEU A 166 17.14 6.37 -1.40
N LYS A 167 16.85 7.07 -0.31
CA LYS A 167 17.86 7.63 0.60
C LYS A 167 17.83 6.94 1.96
N ASN A 168 16.63 6.60 2.43
CA ASN A 168 16.42 6.01 3.74
C ASN A 168 15.89 4.59 3.58
N LEU A 169 16.60 3.62 4.15
CA LEU A 169 16.16 2.24 4.24
C LEU A 169 16.15 1.81 5.71
N GLU A 170 14.97 1.49 6.22
CA GLU A 170 14.80 0.94 7.57
C GLU A 170 14.52 -0.56 7.46
N LEU A 171 15.35 -1.39 8.10
CA LEU A 171 15.22 -2.86 8.05
C LEU A 171 14.88 -3.41 9.42
N ALA A 172 13.82 -4.20 9.53
CA ALA A 172 13.46 -4.90 10.76
C ALA A 172 14.15 -6.28 10.85
N ASP A 173 15.47 -6.30 10.68
CA ASP A 173 16.28 -7.52 10.65
C ASP A 173 17.60 -7.36 11.42
N SER A 174 18.58 -8.24 11.19
CA SER A 174 19.91 -8.19 11.79
C SER A 174 20.88 -7.32 11.00
N GLU A 175 21.88 -6.79 11.70
CA GLU A 175 23.00 -6.05 11.10
C GLU A 175 23.81 -6.90 10.12
N GLU A 176 23.83 -8.22 10.31
CA GLU A 176 24.52 -9.17 9.42
C GLU A 176 23.97 -9.14 8.00
N VAL A 177 22.65 -8.93 7.83
CA VAL A 177 22.03 -8.81 6.51
C VAL A 177 22.57 -7.59 5.78
N ILE A 178 22.66 -6.44 6.45
CA ILE A 178 23.21 -5.21 5.88
C ILE A 178 24.65 -5.43 5.43
N LYS A 179 25.48 -6.03 6.29
CA LYS A 179 26.89 -6.35 5.97
C LYS A 179 27.02 -7.31 4.79
N SER A 180 26.07 -8.22 4.62
CA SER A 180 26.08 -9.20 3.54
C SER A 180 25.66 -8.66 2.17
N ILE A 181 25.12 -7.44 2.11
CA ILE A 181 24.62 -6.83 0.85
C ILE A 181 25.35 -5.50 0.60
N PRO A 182 26.53 -5.55 -0.06
CA PRO A 182 27.34 -4.36 -0.33
C PRO A 182 26.59 -3.27 -1.11
N ALA A 183 25.63 -3.65 -1.95
CA ALA A 183 24.82 -2.71 -2.73
C ALA A 183 24.06 -1.69 -1.86
N LEU A 184 23.73 -2.02 -0.60
CA LEU A 184 23.05 -1.11 0.30
C LEU A 184 23.93 0.05 0.79
N SER A 185 25.25 -0.05 0.63
CA SER A 185 26.19 1.01 1.01
C SER A 185 26.04 2.30 0.17
N THR A 186 25.35 2.22 -0.97
CA THR A 186 25.06 3.41 -1.80
C THR A 186 23.94 4.28 -1.20
N LEU A 187 23.19 3.76 -0.23
CA LEU A 187 22.09 4.47 0.41
C LEU A 187 22.63 5.40 1.50
N THR A 188 22.03 6.59 1.64
CA THR A 188 22.50 7.60 2.61
C THR A 188 22.31 7.13 4.05
N ASN A 189 21.14 6.57 4.35
CA ASN A 189 20.77 6.15 5.70
C ASN A 189 20.21 4.73 5.65
N VAL A 190 20.95 3.78 6.19
CA VAL A 190 20.46 2.42 6.45
C VAL A 190 20.35 2.24 7.95
N THR A 191 19.14 2.09 8.46
CA THR A 191 18.86 1.95 9.89
C THR A 191 18.23 0.59 10.19
N LEU A 192 18.55 0.05 11.36
CA LEU A 192 17.89 -1.13 11.88
C LEU A 192 16.74 -0.69 12.75
N SER A 193 15.52 -1.12 12.42
CA SER A 193 14.39 -0.94 13.31
C SER A 193 14.48 -1.94 14.45
N ARG A 194 14.26 -1.45 15.68
CA ARG A 194 14.03 -2.37 16.79
C ARG A 194 12.75 -3.14 16.50
N PRO A 195 12.73 -4.48 16.65
CA PRO A 195 11.50 -5.23 16.54
C PRO A 195 10.51 -4.62 17.52
N MET A 196 9.37 -4.14 17.01
CA MET A 196 8.28 -3.62 17.85
C MET A 196 8.02 -4.65 18.96
N PRO A 197 8.11 -4.27 20.25
CA PRO A 197 7.78 -5.18 21.33
C PRO A 197 6.38 -5.71 21.07
N LYS A 198 6.22 -7.04 21.19
CA LYS A 198 4.91 -7.68 21.08
C LYS A 198 3.95 -6.88 21.98
N PRO A 199 2.77 -6.44 21.50
CA PRO A 199 1.77 -5.92 22.42
C PRO A 199 1.55 -7.01 23.45
N SER A 200 1.90 -6.74 24.71
CA SER A 200 1.62 -7.67 25.80
C SER A 200 0.12 -7.97 25.79
N LEU A 201 -0.27 -9.19 26.17
CA LEU A 201 -1.69 -9.56 26.25
C LEU A 201 -2.49 -8.56 27.12
N GLU A 202 -1.83 -7.94 28.10
CA GLU A 202 -2.40 -6.88 28.95
C GLU A 202 -2.67 -5.56 28.18
N ALA A 203 -1.82 -5.18 27.21
CA ALA A 203 -2.02 -3.98 26.39
C ALA A 203 -3.14 -4.15 25.34
N ILE A 204 -3.49 -5.39 24.98
CA ILE A 204 -4.59 -5.69 24.06
C ILE A 204 -5.95 -5.45 24.74
N ASP A 205 -6.04 -5.74 26.04
CA ASP A 205 -7.26 -5.56 26.82
C ASP A 205 -7.51 -4.09 27.19
N GLU A 206 -6.45 -3.31 27.43
CA GLU A 206 -6.58 -1.85 27.61
C GLU A 206 -6.86 -1.09 26.31
N ARG A 207 -6.32 -1.53 25.16
CA ARG A 207 -6.70 -0.95 23.85
C ARG A 207 -8.16 -1.18 23.53
N ARG A 208 -8.76 -2.32 23.90
CA ARG A 208 -10.21 -2.54 23.70
C ARG A 208 -11.09 -1.65 24.57
N LYS A 209 -10.60 -1.22 25.75
CA LYS A 209 -11.34 -0.30 26.65
C LYS A 209 -11.13 1.19 26.34
N SER A 210 -10.11 1.56 25.55
CA SER A 210 -9.76 2.96 25.26
C SER A 210 -9.76 3.38 23.78
N SER A 211 -9.90 2.46 22.82
CA SER A 211 -9.73 2.76 21.39
C SER A 211 -11.02 3.23 20.71
N GLY A 212 -11.46 4.44 21.08
CA GLY A 212 -12.14 5.35 20.16
C GLY A 212 -11.16 6.07 19.20
N ARG A 213 -9.85 5.79 19.31
CA ARG A 213 -8.83 6.23 18.35
C ARG A 213 -8.67 5.18 17.25
N VAL A 214 -9.16 5.50 16.07
CA VAL A 214 -8.95 4.71 14.85
C VAL A 214 -7.44 4.63 14.62
N ALA A 215 -6.92 3.43 14.40
CA ALA A 215 -5.51 3.24 14.06
C ALA A 215 -5.21 3.91 12.72
N ALA A 216 -3.99 4.44 12.57
CA ALA A 216 -3.45 5.01 11.33
C ALA A 216 -4.07 4.36 10.10
N VAL A 217 -5.02 5.08 9.46
CA VAL A 217 -5.78 4.52 8.35
C VAL A 217 -4.81 4.29 7.22
N ASP A 218 -4.62 3.01 6.91
CA ASP A 218 -3.66 2.57 5.95
C ASP A 218 -4.06 3.06 4.54
N LEU A 219 -3.08 3.58 3.79
CA LEU A 219 -3.27 4.02 2.41
C LEU A 219 -3.84 2.92 1.52
N SER A 220 -3.49 1.66 1.80
CA SER A 220 -4.03 0.49 1.11
C SER A 220 -5.56 0.39 1.25
N VAL A 221 -6.08 0.64 2.45
CA VAL A 221 -7.50 0.67 2.80
C VAL A 221 -8.17 1.91 2.22
N LEU A 222 -7.51 3.07 2.34
CA LEU A 222 -8.03 4.34 1.83
C LEU A 222 -8.26 4.29 0.31
N VAL A 223 -7.27 3.81 -0.44
CA VAL A 223 -7.39 3.65 -1.90
C VAL A 223 -8.47 2.62 -2.24
N GLY A 224 -8.57 1.52 -1.49
CA GLY A 224 -9.68 0.56 -1.61
C GLY A 224 -11.06 1.23 -1.48
N MET A 225 -11.28 1.98 -0.41
CA MET A 225 -12.56 2.65 -0.13
C MET A 225 -12.95 3.69 -1.19
N ILE A 226 -11.97 4.43 -1.72
CA ILE A 226 -12.20 5.42 -2.78
C ILE A 226 -12.63 4.72 -4.08
N HIS A 227 -11.96 3.62 -4.46
CA HIS A 227 -12.30 2.89 -5.68
C HIS A 227 -13.60 2.10 -5.58
N GLU A 228 -13.93 1.54 -4.41
CA GLU A 228 -15.15 0.76 -4.21
C GLU A 228 -16.42 1.63 -4.27
N GLY A 229 -16.34 2.88 -3.79
CA GLY A 229 -17.42 3.86 -3.97
C GLY A 229 -17.73 4.16 -5.44
N ARG A 230 -16.72 4.07 -6.31
CA ARG A 230 -16.87 4.31 -7.75
C ARG A 230 -17.62 3.18 -8.47
N ARG A 231 -17.42 1.93 -8.04
CA ARG A 231 -18.14 0.77 -8.61
C ARG A 231 -19.62 0.79 -8.24
N ALA A 232 -19.95 1.18 -7.01
CA ALA A 232 -21.35 1.27 -6.57
C ALA A 232 -22.15 2.35 -7.32
N ALA A 233 -21.51 3.48 -7.66
CA ALA A 233 -22.16 4.58 -8.39
C ALA A 233 -22.27 4.35 -9.92
N SER A 234 -21.55 3.37 -10.47
CA SER A 234 -21.54 3.05 -11.90
C SER A 234 -22.40 1.83 -12.26
N ALA A 235 -23.16 1.27 -11.31
CA ALA A 235 -24.11 0.21 -11.63
C ALA A 235 -25.21 0.77 -12.56
N PRO A 236 -25.38 0.24 -13.78
CA PRO A 236 -26.44 0.71 -14.66
C PRO A 236 -27.78 0.46 -13.97
N ALA A 237 -28.59 1.51 -13.83
CA ALA A 237 -29.98 1.39 -13.45
C ALA A 237 -30.64 0.46 -14.49
N HIS A 238 -30.80 -0.82 -14.15
CA HIS A 238 -31.48 -1.76 -15.01
C HIS A 238 -32.91 -1.24 -15.19
N SER A 239 -33.14 -0.76 -16.41
CA SER A 239 -34.43 -0.42 -16.97
C SER A 239 -35.40 -1.58 -16.68
N MET A 240 -36.25 -1.42 -15.66
CA MET A 240 -37.51 -2.15 -15.56
C MET A 240 -38.37 -1.69 -16.74
N THR A 241 -38.14 -2.33 -17.89
CA THR A 241 -39.05 -2.18 -19.02
C THR A 241 -40.25 -3.05 -18.69
N ALA A 242 -41.33 -2.38 -18.27
CA ALA A 242 -42.61 -3.00 -17.99
C ALA A 242 -43.10 -3.75 -19.24
N ALA A 243 -43.23 -5.07 -19.13
CA ALA A 243 -44.04 -5.84 -20.05
C ALA A 243 -45.51 -5.44 -19.85
N ARG A 244 -46.04 -4.67 -20.80
CA ARG A 244 -47.46 -4.36 -20.94
C ARG A 244 -47.91 -4.88 -22.31
N TYR A 245 -48.93 -5.74 -22.27
CA TYR A 245 -49.78 -6.23 -23.36
C TYR A 245 -49.18 -7.22 -24.36
N ALA A 246 -49.57 -8.49 -24.23
CA ALA A 246 -50.46 -9.18 -25.17
C ALA A 246 -51.18 -10.32 -24.45
#